data_AF-A0A645I9A4-F1
#
_entry.id   AF-A0A645I9A4-F1
#
_cell.length_a   1.000
_cell.length_b   1.000
_cell.length_c   1.000
_cell.angle_alpha   90.00
_cell.angle_beta   90.00
_cell.angle_gamma   90.00
#
_symmetry.space_group_name_H-M   'P 1'
#
loop_
_entity.id
_entity.type
_entity.pdbx_description
1 polymer ?
#
loop_
_entity_poly.entity_id
_entity_poly.type
_entity_poly.pdbx_seq_one_letter_code
_entity_poly.pdbx_strand_id
1 'polypeptide(L)' 'MTLKEYLEDYASPETKELGEALIRRGIEDIPKEKVREIVRQNLINISNGSRDFRL' A
#
# COMPACT_ATOMS: atom_id res chain seq x y z
N MET A 1 2.42 -11.41 -0.26
CA MET A 1 1.19 -10.73 -0.75
C MET A 1 0.74 -9.69 0.25
N THR A 2 0.80 -8.43 -0.16
CA THR A 2 0.39 -7.25 0.61
C THR A 2 -1.01 -6.78 0.19
N LEU A 3 -1.62 -5.91 1.00
CA LEU A 3 -2.91 -5.32 0.65
C LEU A 3 -2.86 -4.54 -0.67
N LYS A 4 -1.82 -3.72 -0.89
CA LYS A 4 -1.68 -2.94 -2.13
C LYS A 4 -1.60 -3.84 -3.36
N GLU A 5 -0.83 -4.93 -3.30
CA GLU A 5 -0.75 -5.92 -4.39
C GLU A 5 -2.11 -6.56 -4.66
N TYR A 6 -2.85 -6.96 -3.61
CA TYR A 6 -4.19 -7.50 -3.77
C TYR A 6 -5.14 -6.50 -4.48
N LEU A 7 -5.06 -5.23 -4.09
CA LEU A 7 -5.89 -4.17 -4.67
C LEU A 7 -5.53 -3.87 -6.12
N GLU A 8 -4.29 -4.11 -6.55
CA GLU A 8 -3.85 -3.91 -7.93
C GLU A 8 -4.17 -5.09 -8.83
N ASP A 9 -3.98 -6.31 -8.35
CA ASP A 9 -4.05 -7.52 -9.18
C ASP A 9 -5.43 -8.19 -9.19
N TYR A 10 -6.22 -8.03 -8.12
CA TYR A 10 -7.41 -8.87 -7.89
C TYR A 10 -8.67 -8.12 -7.49
N ALA A 11 -8.56 -6.90 -6.96
CA ALA A 11 -9.73 -6.17 -6.46
C ALA A 11 -10.59 -5.56 -7.57
N SER A 12 -11.90 -5.53 -7.34
CA SER A 12 -12.82 -4.72 -8.14
C SER A 12 -12.51 -3.22 -7.98
N PRO A 13 -12.92 -2.34 -8.92
CA PRO A 13 -12.70 -0.90 -8.82
C PRO A 13 -13.19 -0.30 -7.48
N GLU A 14 -14.39 -0.69 -7.04
CA GLU A 14 -14.97 -0.23 -5.76
C GLU A 14 -14.13 -0.69 -4.56
N THR A 15 -13.73 -1.96 -4.54
CA THR A 15 -12.87 -2.51 -3.48
C THR A 15 -11.50 -1.84 -3.48
N LYS A 16 -10.96 -1.53 -4.65
CA LYS A 16 -9.68 -0.83 -4.82
C LYS A 16 -9.75 0.56 -4.20
N GLU A 17 -10.77 1.34 -4.49
CA GLU A 17 -10.95 2.69 -3.93
C GLU A 17 -11.04 2.68 -2.40
N LEU A 18 -11.84 1.77 -1.85
CA LEU A 18 -11.98 1.60 -0.39
C LEU A 18 -10.66 1.17 0.25
N GLY A 19 -9.95 0.22 -0.38
CA GLY A 19 -8.66 -0.25 0.09
C GLY A 19 -7.58 0.83 0.06
N GLU A 20 -7.54 1.66 -0.97
CA GLU A 20 -6.61 2.79 -1.03
C GLU A 20 -6.91 3.85 0.01
N ALA A 21 -8.18 4.13 0.30
CA ALA A 21 -8.57 5.02 1.39
C ALA A 21 -8.12 4.47 2.75
N LEU A 22 -8.24 3.16 2.96
CA LEU A 22 -7.79 2.50 4.18
C LEU A 22 -6.26 2.59 4.33
N ILE A 23 -5.51 2.34 3.26
CA ILE A 23 -4.03 2.47 3.26
C ILE A 23 -3.64 3.91 3.63
N ARG A 24 -4.28 4.93 3.05
CA ARG A 24 -3.98 6.34 3.37
C ARG A 24 -4.17 6.65 4.85
N ARG A 25 -5.29 6.24 5.43
CA ARG A 25 -5.57 6.41 6.87
C ARG A 25 -4.52 5.71 7.73
N GLY A 26 -4.16 4.46 7.38
CA GLY A 26 -3.15 3.71 8.11
C GLY A 26 -1.76 4.37 8.10
N ILE A 27 -1.40 5.09 7.03
CA ILE A 27 -0.14 5.87 6.95
C ILE A 27 -0.16 7.06 7.92
N GLU A 28 -1.31 7.73 8.05
CA GLU A 28 -1.48 8.87 8.96
C GLU A 28 -1.31 8.44 10.43
N ASP A 29 -1.79 7.25 10.78
CA ASP A 29 -1.69 6.68 12.12
C ASP A 29 -0.25 6.31 12.54
N ILE A 30 0.70 6.26 11.60
CA ILE A 30 2.10 5.97 11.90
C ILE A 30 2.73 7.16 12.65
N PRO A 31 3.19 7.00 13.91
CA PRO A 31 3.67 8.12 14.73
C PRO A 31 5.07 8.61 14.32
N LYS A 32 5.87 7.77 13.65
CA LYS A 32 7.25 8.09 13.24
C LYS A 32 7.28 8.52 11.78
N GLU A 33 7.61 9.78 11.51
CA GLU A 33 7.66 10.31 10.13
C GLU A 33 8.63 9.52 9.23
N LYS A 34 9.79 9.12 9.76
CA LYS A 34 10.74 8.28 9.01
C LYS A 34 10.12 6.96 8.55
N VAL A 35 9.27 6.35 9.37
CA VAL A 35 8.58 5.10 9.02
C VAL A 35 7.48 5.37 8.00
N ARG A 36 6.76 6.48 8.16
CA ARG A 36 5.76 6.93 7.20
C ARG A 36 6.32 7.09 5.80
N GLU A 37 7.50 7.71 5.69
CA GLU A 37 8.18 7.91 4.41
C GLU A 37 8.63 6.60 3.77
N ILE A 38 9.17 5.67 4.55
CA ILE A 38 9.52 4.32 4.08
C ILE A 38 8.28 3.60 3.54
N VAL A 39 7.14 3.70 4.23
CA VAL A 39 5.89 3.08 3.78
C VAL A 39 5.40 3.70 2.47
N ARG A 40 5.44 5.03 2.31
CA ARG A 40 5.09 5.71 1.06
C ARG A 40 5.97 5.24 -0.09
N GLN A 41 7.30 5.19 0.12
CA GLN A 41 8.24 4.75 -0.90
C GLN A 41 8.00 3.30 -1.29
N ASN A 42 7.73 2.42 -0.31
CA ASN A 42 7.42 1.02 -0.58
C ASN A 42 6.12 0.86 -1.39
N LEU A 43 5.08 1.65 -1.11
CA LEU A 43 3.84 1.63 -1.88
C LEU A 43 4.05 2.08 -3.33
N ILE A 44 4.91 3.08 -3.56
CA ILE A 44 5.32 3.50 -4.91
C ILE A 44 6.06 2.37 -5.62
N ASN A 45 7.02 1.74 -4.93
CA ASN A 45 7.79 0.64 -5.50
C ASN A 45 6.90 -0.55 -5.90
N ILE A 46 5.93 -0.91 -5.05
CA ILE A 46 4.92 -1.95 -5.33
C ILE A 46 4.13 -1.59 -6.61
N SER A 47 3.63 -0.35 -6.70
CA SER A 47 2.87 0.14 -7.86
C SER A 47 3.71 0.13 -9.14
N ASN A 48 5.03 0.35 -9.03
CA ASN A 48 5.98 0.31 -10.14
C ASN A 48 6.42 -1.12 -10.51
N GLY A 49 5.75 -2.15 -9.98
CA GLY A 49 6.05 -3.54 -10.30
C GLY A 49 7.21 -4.14 -9.50
N SER A 50 7.73 -3.44 -8.47
CA SER A 50 8.58 -4.07 -7.45
C SER A 50 7.70 -4.89 -6.51
N ARG A 51 7.14 -5.98 -7.06
CA ARG A 51 6.36 -6.98 -6.34
C ARG A 51 7.31 -7.87 -5.56
N ASP A 52 7.82 -7.34 -4.46
CA ASP A 52 8.70 -8.11 -3.61
C ASP A 52 8.50 -7.68 -2.16
N PHE A 53 7.77 -8.50 -1.39
CA PHE A 53 8.03 -8.66 0.04
C PHE A 53 7.53 -10.03 0.54
N ARG A 54 8.51 -10.95 0.66
CA ARG A 54 8.68 -12.08 1.61
C ARG A 54 8.15 -13.47 1.22
N LEU A 55 9.08 -14.36 0.85
CA LEU A 55 9.28 -15.64 1.56
C LEU A 55 10.23 -15.39 2.75
#